data_AF-A0A957DMB6-F1
#
_entry.id   AF-A0A957DMB6-F1
#
_cell.length_a   1.000
_cell.length_b   1.000
_cell.length_c   1.000
_cell.angle_alpha   90.00
_cell.angle_beta   90.00
_cell.angle_gamma   90.00
#
_symmetry.space_group_name_H-M   'P 1'
#
loop_
_entity.id
_entity.type
_entity.pdbx_description
1 polymer ?
#
loop_
_entity_poly.entity_id
_entity_poly.type
_entity_poly.pdbx_seq_one_letter_code
_entity_poly.pdbx_strand_id
1 'polypeptide(L)'
;MGRTLATTNQIIQQEQTAFANFRRTLRRADQRHFDALFAAARLHTAAISQANHALPFEAVLLAMLLEQQKQIDYLRKRLNE
;
A
#
# COMPACT_ATOMS: atom_id res chain seq x y z
N MET A 1 -15.76 26.92 -5.87
CA MET A 1 -14.52 26.51 -5.16
C MET A 1 -14.09 25.16 -5.73
N GLY A 2 -13.10 25.15 -6.61
CA GLY A 2 -12.65 23.94 -7.31
C GLY A 2 -12.17 22.89 -6.32
N ARG A 3 -12.61 21.63 -6.50
CA ARG A 3 -12.20 20.50 -5.67
C ARG A 3 -10.69 20.33 -5.81
N THR A 4 -9.92 20.65 -4.76
CA THR A 4 -8.49 20.32 -4.72
C THR A 4 -8.35 18.81 -4.92
N LEU A 5 -7.62 18.40 -5.95
CA LEU A 5 -7.33 16.98 -6.18
C LEU A 5 -6.55 16.44 -4.97
N ALA A 6 -7.03 15.33 -4.41
CA ALA A 6 -6.35 14.69 -3.31
C ALA A 6 -4.96 14.21 -3.77
N THR A 7 -3.93 14.50 -2.99
CA THR A 7 -2.59 13.96 -3.24
C THR A 7 -2.58 12.44 -3.04
N THR A 8 -1.63 11.75 -3.66
CA THR A 8 -1.48 10.30 -3.47
C THR A 8 -1.34 9.90 -1.99
N ASN A 9 -0.64 10.70 -1.18
CA ASN A 9 -0.54 10.45 0.25
C ASN A 9 -1.88 10.59 0.97
N GLN A 10 -2.71 11.57 0.59
CA GLN A 10 -4.06 11.72 1.13
C GLN A 10 -4.95 10.54 0.73
N ILE A 11 -4.85 10.07 -0.51
CA ILE A 11 -5.54 8.86 -0.98
C ILE A 11 -5.14 7.65 -0.13
N ILE A 12 -3.83 7.37 0.00
CA ILE A 12 -3.35 6.24 0.81
C ILE A 12 -3.86 6.34 2.26
N GLN A 13 -3.83 7.54 2.85
CA GLN A 13 -4.33 7.76 4.20
C GLN A 13 -5.84 7.56 4.32
N GLN A 14 -6.62 8.02 3.34
CA GLN A 14 -8.07 7.83 3.28
C GLN A 14 -8.42 6.34 3.19
N GLU A 15 -7.76 5.60 2.30
CA GLU A 15 -7.94 4.15 2.18
C GLU A 15 -7.55 3.44 3.48
N GLN A 16 -6.39 3.76 4.07
CA GLN A 16 -5.96 3.17 5.34
C GLN A 16 -7.00 3.40 6.46
N THR A 17 -7.60 4.59 6.48
CA THR A 17 -8.64 4.96 7.44
C THR A 17 -9.96 4.23 7.16
N ALA A 18 -10.35 4.09 5.90
CA ALA A 18 -11.54 3.33 5.49
C ALA A 18 -11.45 1.86 5.93
N PHE A 19 -10.24 1.29 5.91
CA PHE A 19 -9.97 -0.06 6.40
C PHE A 19 -9.68 -0.15 7.91
N ALA A 20 -9.86 0.91 8.70
CA ALA A 20 -9.62 0.87 10.15
C ALA A 20 -10.48 -0.21 10.86
N ASN A 21 -11.73 -0.39 10.43
CA ASN A 21 -12.62 -1.42 10.93
C ASN A 21 -12.19 -2.84 10.57
N PHE A 22 -11.55 -3.03 9.42
CA PHE A 22 -10.94 -4.30 9.03
C PHE A 22 -9.68 -4.55 9.87
N ARG A 23 -8.81 -3.54 9.98
CA ARG A 23 -7.58 -3.63 10.79
C ARG A 23 -7.87 -4.03 12.24
N ARG A 24 -8.90 -3.47 12.88
CA ARG A 24 -9.23 -3.79 14.28
C ARG A 24 -9.69 -5.24 14.49
N THR A 25 -10.23 -5.92 13.48
CA THR A 25 -10.67 -7.33 13.62
C THR A 25 -9.53 -8.32 13.42
N LEU A 26 -8.40 -7.86 12.87
CA LEU A 26 -7.18 -8.66 12.75
C LEU A 26 -6.53 -8.93 14.11
N ARG A 27 -5.83 -10.06 14.23
CA ARG A 27 -4.95 -10.35 15.38
C ARG A 27 -3.85 -9.29 15.46
N ARG A 28 -3.31 -9.04 16.66
CA ARG A 28 -2.23 -8.04 16.86
C ARG A 28 -1.02 -8.27 15.96
N ALA A 29 -0.67 -9.52 15.66
CA ALA A 29 0.42 -9.84 14.74
C ALA A 29 0.11 -9.35 13.31
N ASP A 30 -1.10 -9.64 12.82
CA ASP A 30 -1.56 -9.28 11.48
C ASP A 30 -1.78 -7.78 11.32
N GLN A 31 -2.18 -7.07 12.39
CA GLN A 31 -2.28 -5.61 12.39
C GLN A 31 -0.96 -4.93 12.01
N ARG A 32 0.18 -5.45 12.50
CA ARG A 32 1.51 -4.92 12.15
C ARG A 32 1.84 -5.13 10.68
N HIS A 33 1.46 -6.29 10.11
CA HIS A 33 1.63 -6.57 8.69
C HIS A 33 0.74 -5.65 7.84
N PHE A 34 -0.51 -5.44 8.25
CA PHE A 34 -1.42 -4.50 7.61
C PHE A 34 -0.84 -3.08 7.57
N ASP A 35 -0.33 -2.57 8.70
CA ASP A 35 0.28 -1.23 8.74
C ASP A 35 1.54 -1.14 7.86
N ALA A 36 2.34 -2.20 7.83
CA ALA A 36 3.52 -2.29 6.99
C ALA A 36 3.17 -2.27 5.49
N LEU A 37 2.05 -2.88 5.06
CA LEU A 37 1.59 -2.81 3.68
C LEU A 37 1.29 -1.37 3.25
N PHE A 38 0.52 -0.62 4.04
CA PHE A 38 0.25 0.80 3.74
C PHE A 38 1.51 1.67 3.80
N ALA A 39 2.45 1.35 4.68
CA ALA A 39 3.76 2.01 4.69
C ALA A 39 4.57 1.72 3.42
N ALA A 40 4.58 0.47 2.96
CA ALA A 40 5.26 0.06 1.73
C ALA A 40 4.67 0.74 0.49
N ALA A 41 3.34 0.88 0.42
CA ALA A 41 2.68 1.58 -0.69
C ALA A 41 3.13 3.05 -0.83
N ARG A 42 3.48 3.73 0.27
CA ARG A 42 3.96 5.12 0.25
C ARG A 42 5.32 5.28 -0.45
N LEU A 43 6.08 4.20 -0.63
CA LEU A 43 7.32 4.22 -1.42
C LEU A 43 7.06 4.42 -2.92
N HIS A 44 5.81 4.23 -3.37
CA HIS A 44 5.41 4.24 -4.78
C HIS A 44 4.45 5.39 -5.12
N THR A 45 4.45 6.48 -4.35
CA THR A 45 3.50 7.59 -4.55
C THR A 45 3.53 8.18 -5.97
N ALA A 46 4.71 8.24 -6.60
CA ALA A 46 4.87 8.67 -7.99
C ALA A 46 4.28 7.67 -9.00
N ALA A 47 4.46 6.37 -8.79
CA ALA A 47 3.88 5.35 -9.67
C ALA A 47 2.35 5.33 -9.55
N ILE A 48 1.84 5.45 -8.33
CA ILE A 48 0.41 5.51 -8.05
C ILE A 48 -0.21 6.77 -8.67
N SER A 49 0.45 7.94 -8.59
CA SER A 49 -0.08 9.17 -9.22
C SER A 49 -0.16 9.09 -10.75
N GLN A 50 0.64 8.24 -11.39
CA GLN A 50 0.64 8.06 -12.84
C GLN A 50 -0.38 7.01 -13.31
N ALA A 51 -0.97 6.23 -12.40
CA ALA A 51 -1.92 5.17 -12.70
C ALA A 51 -3.33 5.71 -13.01
N ASN A 52 -3.44 6.59 -14.00
CA ASN A 52 -4.65 7.35 -14.35
C ASN A 52 -5.84 6.49 -14.80
N HIS A 53 -5.62 5.22 -15.15
CA HIS A 53 -6.68 4.30 -15.57
C HIS A 53 -7.28 3.48 -14.40
N ALA A 54 -6.60 3.41 -13.26
CA ALA A 54 -6.94 2.51 -12.16
C ALA A 54 -7.74 3.27 -11.09
N LEU A 55 -8.57 2.55 -10.35
CA LEU A 55 -9.08 3.11 -9.10
C LEU A 55 -7.88 3.37 -8.17
N PRO A 56 -7.86 4.48 -7.43
CA PRO A 56 -6.70 4.84 -6.62
C PRO A 56 -6.25 3.72 -5.66
N PHE A 57 -7.21 2.98 -5.09
CA PHE A 57 -6.90 1.84 -4.24
C PHE A 57 -6.27 0.65 -4.99
N GLU A 58 -6.62 0.40 -6.26
CA GLU A 58 -6.00 -0.68 -7.06
C GLU A 58 -4.51 -0.40 -7.28
N ALA A 59 -4.14 0.85 -7.55
CA ALA A 59 -2.75 1.26 -7.68
C ALA A 59 -1.99 1.13 -6.34
N VAL A 60 -2.65 1.43 -5.21
CA VAL A 60 -2.11 1.20 -3.86
C VAL A 60 -1.87 -0.29 -3.60
N LEU A 61 -2.83 -1.15 -3.93
CA LEU A 61 -2.68 -2.61 -3.82
C LEU A 61 -1.55 -3.14 -4.69
N LEU A 62 -1.43 -2.66 -5.93
CA LEU A 62 -0.34 -3.05 -6.82
C LEU A 62 1.03 -2.67 -6.25
N ALA A 63 1.14 -1.48 -5.65
CA ALA A 63 2.36 -1.06 -4.96
C ALA A 63 2.71 -1.96 -3.75
N MET A 64 1.69 -2.38 -2.97
CA MET A 64 1.89 -3.33 -1.87
C MET A 64 2.40 -4.68 -2.39
N LEU A 65 1.77 -5.22 -3.43
CA LEU A 65 2.16 -6.48 -4.06
C LEU A 65 3.59 -6.42 -4.62
N LEU A 66 3.96 -5.29 -5.22
CA LEU A 66 5.31 -5.07 -5.76
C LEU A 66 6.38 -5.15 -4.66
N GLU A 67 6.15 -4.51 -3.51
CA GLU A 67 7.08 -4.59 -2.38
C GLU A 67 7.14 -6.00 -1.78
N GLN A 68 6.02 -6.72 -1.73
CA GLN A 68 6.01 -8.12 -1.33
C GLN A 68 6.81 -9.00 -2.29
N GLN A 69 6.67 -8.80 -3.61
CA GLN A 69 7.44 -9.54 -4.62
C GLN A 69 8.95 -9.29 -4.46
N LYS A 70 9.37 -8.05 -4.23
CA LYS A 70 10.78 -7.73 -3.94
C LYS A 70 11.29 -8.45 -2.70
N GLN A 71 10.49 -8.51 -1.64
CA GLN A 71 10.86 -9.21 -0.41
C GLN A 71 10.98 -10.72 -0.64
N ILE A 72 10.06 -11.31 -1.41
CA ILE A 72 10.13 -12.73 -1.79
C ILE A 72 11.42 -13.01 -2.57
N ASP A 73 11.75 -12.19 -3.56
CA ASP A 73 12.96 -12.38 -4.37
C ASP A 73 14.24 -12.19 -3.54
N TYR A 74 14.24 -11.24 -2.60
CA TYR A 74 15.34 -11.06 -1.64
C TYR A 74 15.53 -12.29 -0.75
N LEU A 75 14.44 -12.83 -0.19
CA LEU A 75 14.49 -14.03 0.66
C LEU A 75 14.94 -15.26 -0.13
N ARG A 76 14.47 -15.42 -1.37
CA ARG A 76 14.91 -16.50 -2.26
C ARG A 76 16.40 -16.45 -2.56
N LYS A 77 16.95 -15.25 -2.82
CA LYS A 77 18.40 -15.07 -3.03
C LYS A 77 19.19 -15.51 -1.80
N ARG A 78 18.77 -15.07 -0.60
CA ARG A 78 19.43 -15.43 0.66
C ARG A 78 19.39 -16.92 1.02
N LEU A 79 18.42 -17.67 0.50
CA LEU A 79 18.34 -19.12 0.71
C LEU A 79 19.19 -19.91 -0.29
N ASN A 80 19.54 -19.29 -1.42
CA ASN A 80 20.36 -19.88 -2.48
C ASN A 80 21.85 -19.48 -2.40
N GLU A 81 22.19 -18.57 -1.48
CA GLU A 81 23.55 -18.20 -1.07
C GLU A 81 24.01 -19.06 0.11
#